data_AF-A0A410UVG8-F1
#
_entry.id   AF-A0A410UVG8-F1
#
_cell.length_a   1.000
_cell.length_b   1.000
_cell.length_c   1.000
_cell.angle_alpha   90.00
_cell.angle_beta   90.00
_cell.angle_gamma   90.00
#
_symmetry.space_group_name_H-M   'P 1'
#
loop_
_entity.id
_entity.type
_entity.pdbx_description
1 polymer ?
#
loop_
_entity_poly.entity_id
_entity_poly.type
_entity_poly.pdbx_seq_one_letter_code
_entity_poly.pdbx_strand_id
1 'polypeptide(L)'
;MATKHDNGTVLARQEQKLKPPPMYQVLLLNDDYTPMEFVVAIIQEFFNKDRETATQIMLKVHRDGKGMCGVYPKDIASTKVELVLTHARKAGHPLQCVMEEA
;
A
#
# COMPACT_ATOMS: atom_id res chain seq x y z
N MET A 1 -62.37 -10.83 32.68
CA MET A 1 -61.54 -10.27 31.60
C MET A 1 -60.30 -9.65 32.22
N ALA A 2 -59.11 -10.17 31.92
CA ALA A 2 -57.85 -9.47 32.21
C ALA A 2 -56.84 -9.88 31.12
N THR A 3 -56.32 -8.87 30.47
CA THR A 3 -55.63 -8.84 29.18
C THR A 3 -54.27 -9.56 29.21
N LYS A 4 -54.03 -10.42 28.21
CA LYS A 4 -52.70 -10.92 27.86
C LYS A 4 -51.86 -9.74 27.37
N HIS A 5 -50.75 -9.45 28.06
CA HIS A 5 -49.67 -8.65 27.50
C HIS A 5 -48.70 -9.58 26.78
N ASP A 6 -48.72 -9.51 25.46
CA ASP A 6 -47.72 -10.12 24.59
C ASP A 6 -47.20 -9.05 23.64
N ASN A 7 -45.89 -8.84 23.69
CA ASN A 7 -44.99 -8.53 22.58
C ASN A 7 -43.74 -7.80 23.09
N GLY A 8 -42.76 -8.59 23.53
CA GLY A 8 -41.37 -8.17 23.48
C GLY A 8 -40.97 -8.03 22.02
N THR A 9 -40.85 -6.80 21.52
CA THR A 9 -40.33 -6.51 20.18
C THR A 9 -38.86 -6.90 20.10
N VAL A 10 -38.57 -8.03 19.49
CA VAL A 10 -37.21 -8.41 19.09
C VAL A 10 -36.89 -7.67 17.79
N LEU A 11 -36.04 -6.64 17.87
CA LEU A 11 -35.48 -6.00 16.69
C LEU A 11 -34.55 -7.00 16.00
N ALA A 12 -34.92 -7.44 14.79
CA ALA A 12 -34.08 -8.30 13.97
C ALA A 12 -32.73 -7.61 13.72
N ARG A 13 -31.63 -8.28 14.04
CA ARG A 13 -30.26 -7.77 13.84
C ARG A 13 -30.02 -7.61 12.34
N GLN A 14 -30.04 -6.38 11.84
CA GLN A 14 -29.61 -6.08 10.48
C GLN A 14 -28.10 -6.26 10.37
N GLU A 15 -27.66 -7.19 9.53
CA GLU A 15 -26.26 -7.31 9.15
C GLU A 15 -25.90 -6.12 8.25
N GLN A 16 -25.28 -5.09 8.84
CA GLN A 16 -24.67 -4.02 8.05
C GLN A 16 -23.49 -4.60 7.26
N LYS A 17 -23.65 -4.69 5.93
CA LYS A 17 -22.55 -5.04 5.03
C LYS A 17 -21.55 -3.88 5.00
N LEU A 18 -20.46 -4.02 5.74
CA LEU A 18 -19.34 -3.08 5.70
C LEU A 18 -18.70 -3.11 4.31
N LYS A 19 -18.40 -1.94 3.74
CA LYS A 19 -17.66 -1.86 2.48
C LYS A 19 -16.20 -2.30 2.72
N PRO A 20 -15.60 -3.05 1.78
CA PRO A 20 -14.18 -3.38 1.88
C PRO A 20 -13.32 -2.11 1.81
N PRO A 21 -12.13 -2.10 2.44
CA PRO A 21 -11.24 -0.95 2.40
C PRO A 21 -10.78 -0.66 0.96
N PRO A 22 -10.59 0.62 0.59
CA PRO A 22 -10.05 0.97 -0.71
C PRO A 22 -8.59 0.49 -0.84
N MET A 23 -8.26 0.00 -2.02
CA MET A 23 -6.94 -0.52 -2.36
C MET A 23 -6.13 0.56 -3.07
N TYR A 24 -4.83 0.57 -2.82
CA TYR A 24 -3.89 1.57 -3.31
C TYR A 24 -2.67 0.88 -3.89
N GLN A 25 -2.24 1.32 -5.06
CA GLN A 25 -0.96 0.94 -5.65
C GLN A 25 0.15 1.81 -5.07
N VAL A 26 1.26 1.20 -4.65
CA VAL A 26 2.47 1.90 -4.21
C VAL A 26 3.48 1.89 -5.34
N LEU A 27 3.97 3.07 -5.71
CA LEU A 27 4.89 3.28 -6.83
C LEU A 27 6.17 3.96 -6.40
N LEU A 28 7.28 3.57 -7.02
CA LEU A 28 8.53 4.33 -7.00
C LEU A 28 8.61 5.19 -8.26
N LEU A 29 9.16 6.39 -8.12
CA LEU A 29 9.38 7.33 -9.23
C LEU A 29 10.88 7.42 -9.55
N ASN A 30 11.19 7.59 -10.83
CA ASN A 30 12.55 7.72 -11.30
C ASN A 30 13.17 9.06 -10.87
N ASP A 31 14.47 9.03 -10.63
CA ASP A 31 15.33 10.19 -10.44
C ASP A 31 16.76 9.85 -10.91
N ASP A 32 17.60 10.86 -11.13
CA ASP A 32 18.93 10.69 -11.71
C ASP A 32 20.05 10.45 -10.68
N TYR A 33 19.72 10.35 -9.39
CA TYR A 33 20.72 10.35 -8.30
C TYR A 33 20.68 9.11 -7.40
N THR A 34 19.54 8.42 -7.31
CA THR A 34 19.39 7.22 -6.49
C THR A 34 20.02 6.01 -7.20
N PRO A 35 21.00 5.31 -6.57
CA PRO A 35 21.64 4.14 -7.17
C PRO A 35 20.66 3.00 -7.47
N MET A 36 20.83 2.32 -8.60
CA MET A 36 19.97 1.20 -9.00
C MET A 36 19.94 0.07 -7.95
N GLU A 37 21.09 -0.32 -7.40
CA GLU A 37 21.14 -1.35 -6.35
C GLU A 37 20.44 -0.91 -5.06
N PHE A 38 20.42 0.39 -4.76
CA PHE A 38 19.65 0.91 -3.62
C PHE A 38 18.15 0.72 -3.85
N VAL A 39 17.66 1.03 -5.06
CA VAL A 39 16.25 0.81 -5.43
C VAL A 39 15.88 -0.68 -5.35
N VAL A 40 16.76 -1.57 -5.83
CA VAL A 40 16.55 -3.02 -5.70
C VAL A 40 16.45 -3.43 -4.22
N ALA A 41 17.37 -2.97 -3.37
CA ALA A 41 17.35 -3.26 -1.94
C ALA A 41 16.05 -2.78 -1.25
N ILE A 42 15.60 -1.55 -1.56
CA ILE A 42 14.31 -1.02 -1.10
C ILE A 42 13.16 -1.95 -1.49
N ILE A 43 13.12 -2.40 -2.74
CA ILE A 43 12.03 -3.26 -3.24
C ILE A 43 12.05 -4.63 -2.54
N GLN A 44 13.22 -5.19 -2.29
CA GLN A 44 13.36 -6.46 -1.55
C GLN A 44 12.93 -6.31 -0.08
N GLU A 45 13.42 -5.29 0.62
CA GLU A 45 13.20 -5.10 2.06
C GLU A 45 11.76 -4.70 2.39
N PHE A 46 11.19 -3.74 1.66
CA PHE A 46 9.89 -3.16 2.02
C PHE A 46 8.72 -3.76 1.26
N PHE A 47 8.93 -4.47 0.15
CA PHE A 47 7.85 -5.04 -0.68
C PHE A 47 7.94 -6.56 -0.85
N ASN A 48 8.88 -7.19 -0.15
CA ASN A 48 9.09 -8.64 -0.09
C ASN A 48 9.18 -9.26 -1.49
N LYS A 49 9.88 -8.60 -2.41
CA LYS A 49 10.17 -9.14 -3.74
C LYS A 49 11.51 -9.88 -3.69
N ASP A 50 11.60 -10.96 -4.45
CA ASP A 50 12.90 -11.54 -4.76
C ASP A 50 13.75 -10.57 -5.60
N ARG A 51 15.06 -10.86 -5.71
CA ARG A 51 16.00 -9.98 -6.41
C ARG A 51 15.68 -9.82 -7.89
N GLU A 52 15.19 -10.87 -8.55
CA GLU A 52 14.88 -10.84 -9.97
C GLU A 52 13.70 -9.89 -10.24
N THR A 53 12.60 -10.08 -9.53
CA THR A 53 11.41 -9.24 -9.59
C THR A 53 11.73 -7.80 -9.20
N ALA A 54 12.52 -7.59 -8.14
CA ALA A 54 12.97 -6.26 -7.73
C ALA A 54 13.78 -5.55 -8.82
N THR A 55 14.67 -6.28 -9.49
CA THR A 55 15.48 -5.77 -10.61
C THR A 55 14.59 -5.38 -11.79
N GLN A 56 13.59 -6.19 -12.13
CA GLN A 56 12.65 -5.87 -13.20
C GLN A 56 11.83 -4.61 -12.90
N ILE A 57 11.33 -4.50 -11.67
CA ILE A 57 10.61 -3.29 -11.24
C ILE A 57 11.52 -2.07 -11.27
N MET A 58 12.76 -2.18 -10.77
CA MET A 58 13.75 -1.09 -10.82
C MET A 58 14.02 -0.64 -12.27
N LEU A 59 14.24 -1.58 -13.19
CA LEU A 59 14.44 -1.25 -14.61
C LEU A 59 13.21 -0.56 -15.21
N LYS A 60 12.01 -0.96 -14.78
CA LYS A 60 10.76 -0.30 -15.19
C LYS A 60 10.69 1.14 -14.66
N VAL A 61 11.01 1.38 -13.39
CA VAL A 61 11.10 2.73 -12.83
C VAL A 61 12.05 3.57 -13.68
N HIS A 62 13.25 3.07 -13.93
CA HIS A 62 14.29 3.79 -14.68
C HIS A 62 13.88 4.15 -16.11
N ARG A 63 13.21 3.24 -16.83
CA ARG A 63 12.83 3.42 -18.24
C ARG A 63 11.52 4.18 -18.43
N ASP A 64 10.53 3.88 -17.58
CA ASP A 64 9.15 4.35 -17.76
C ASP A 64 8.82 5.54 -16.83
N GLY A 65 9.79 5.98 -16.01
CA GLY A 65 9.64 7.07 -15.04
C GLY A 65 8.93 6.68 -13.73
N LYS A 66 8.23 5.54 -13.70
CA LYS A 66 7.62 4.99 -12.49
C LYS A 66 7.42 3.47 -12.56
N GLY A 67 7.36 2.82 -11.41
CA GLY A 67 7.13 1.37 -11.31
C GLY A 67 6.32 1.00 -10.07
N MET A 68 5.34 0.12 -10.23
CA MET A 68 4.51 -0.38 -9.13
C MET A 68 5.26 -1.46 -8.35
N CYS A 69 5.32 -1.30 -7.03
CA CYS A 69 5.95 -2.26 -6.12
C CYS A 69 4.94 -3.23 -5.46
N GLY A 70 3.68 -2.81 -5.33
CA GLY A 70 2.58 -3.65 -4.84
C GLY A 70 1.28 -2.89 -4.64
N VAL A 71 0.20 -3.63 -4.36
CA VAL A 71 -1.14 -3.09 -4.07
C VAL A 71 -1.54 -3.49 -2.65
N TYR A 72 -2.00 -2.52 -1.87
CA TYR A 72 -2.29 -2.70 -0.45
C TYR A 72 -3.53 -1.89 -0.02
N PRO A 73 -4.20 -2.24 1.10
CA PRO A 73 -5.13 -1.32 1.75
C PRO A 73 -4.46 0.01 2.09
N LYS A 74 -5.23 1.10 2.06
CA LYS A 74 -4.75 2.47 2.27
C LYS A 74 -3.72 2.62 3.40
N ASP A 75 -4.00 2.09 4.58
CA ASP A 75 -3.13 2.28 5.75
C ASP A 75 -1.77 1.56 5.61
N ILE A 76 -1.78 0.38 4.97
CA ILE A 76 -0.56 -0.38 4.68
C ILE A 76 0.25 0.32 3.58
N ALA A 77 -0.42 0.81 2.53
CA ALA A 77 0.22 1.60 1.48
C ALA A 77 0.90 2.85 2.07
N SER A 78 0.19 3.61 2.90
CA SER A 78 0.71 4.81 3.56
C SER A 78 1.94 4.51 4.42
N THR A 79 1.89 3.43 5.22
CA THR A 79 3.02 3.01 6.06
C THR A 79 4.24 2.64 5.21
N LYS A 80 4.05 1.88 4.11
CA LYS A 80 5.16 1.51 3.22
C LYS A 80 5.78 2.72 2.54
N VAL A 81 4.97 3.68 2.08
CA VAL A 81 5.45 4.93 1.51
C VAL A 81 6.34 5.68 2.51
N GLU A 82 5.87 5.86 3.75
CA GLU A 82 6.62 6.56 4.80
C GLU A 82 7.94 5.88 5.15
N LEU A 83 7.95 4.54 5.26
CA LEU A 83 9.15 3.76 5.54
C LEU A 83 10.21 3.94 4.45
N VAL A 84 9.82 3.81 3.18
CA VAL A 84 10.71 3.99 2.04
C VAL A 84 11.28 5.41 1.99
N LEU A 85 10.42 6.43 2.08
CA LEU A 85 10.85 7.83 2.06
C LEU A 85 11.78 8.18 3.22
N THR A 86 11.54 7.60 4.40
CA THR A 86 12.39 7.80 5.57
C THR A 86 13.74 7.13 5.39
N HIS A 87 13.77 5.91 4.86
CA HIS A 87 15.01 5.19 4.58
C HIS A 87 15.84 5.90 3.49
N ALA A 88 15.22 6.31 2.38
CA ALA A 88 15.86 7.06 1.31
C ALA A 88 16.48 8.38 1.81
N ARG A 89 15.73 9.16 2.60
CA ARG A 89 16.24 10.41 3.19
C ARG A 89 17.43 10.17 4.13
N LYS A 90 17.38 9.13 4.96
CA LYS A 90 18.50 8.75 5.85
C LYS A 90 19.75 8.34 5.07
N ALA A 91 19.57 7.71 3.91
CA ALA A 91 20.65 7.35 3.00
C ALA A 91 21.13 8.50 2.10
N GLY A 92 20.47 9.66 2.13
CA GLY A 92 20.84 10.82 1.32
C GLY A 92 20.39 10.73 -0.15
N HIS A 93 19.40 9.87 -0.46
CA HIS A 93 18.87 9.70 -1.81
C HIS A 93 17.53 10.44 -1.99
N PRO A 94 17.29 11.09 -3.14
CA PRO A 94 16.05 11.84 -3.40
C PRO A 94 14.86 10.95 -3.82
N LEU A 95 15.02 9.62 -3.80
CA LEU A 95 14.01 8.63 -4.19
C LEU A 95 12.61 8.97 -3.67
N GLN A 96 11.66 9.06 -4.60
CA GLN A 96 10.26 9.29 -4.28
C GLN A 96 9.46 7.98 -4.31
N CYS A 97 8.55 7.86 -3.36
CA CYS A 97 7.60 6.76 -3.23
C CYS A 97 6.21 7.38 -3.00
N VAL A 98 5.21 6.94 -3.77
CA VAL A 98 3.84 7.49 -3.74
C VAL A 98 2.82 6.36 -3.72
N MET A 99 1.58 6.68 -3.33
CA MET A 99 0.45 5.77 -3.48
C MET A 99 -0.69 6.44 -4.25
N GLU A 100 -1.32 5.68 -5.13
CA GLU A 100 -2.49 6.10 -5.93
C GLU A 100 -3.63 5.09 -5.69
N GLU A 101 -4.88 5.53 -5.75
CA GLU A 101 -6.03 4.62 -5.67
C GLU A 101 -6.01 3.65 -6.87
N ALA A 102 -6.21 2.35 -6.60
CA ALA A 102 -6.06 1.27 -7.59
C ALA A 102 -7.33 1.03 -8.40
#